data_AF-A0A7V8ZN92-F1
#
_entry.id   AF-A0A7V8ZN92-F1
#
_cell.length_a   1.000
_cell.length_b   1.000
_cell.length_c   1.000
_cell.angle_alpha   90.00
_cell.angle_beta   90.00
_cell.angle_gamma   90.00
#
_symmetry.space_group_name_H-M   'P 1'
#
loop_
_entity.id
_entity.type
_entity.pdbx_description
1 polymer ?
#
loop_
_entity_poly.entity_id
_entity_poly.type
_entity_poly.pdbx_seq_one_letter_code
_entity_poly.pdbx_strand_id
1 'polypeptide(L)'
;MRGADVTQEGLFMVRKTSDYVPAEHPLLAIREILNVALRDMDRLFESMYEERGRYSVPPEWLLRGLILQALYGIRSERLLCEQLGYNMLF
;
A
#
# COMPACT_ATOMS: atom_id res chain seq x y z
N MET A 1 -24.00 -32.41 -32.06
CA MET A 1 -23.70 -30.98 -32.26
C MET A 1 -23.68 -30.31 -30.90
N ARG A 2 -22.52 -30.18 -30.26
CA ARG A 2 -22.39 -29.33 -29.06
C ARG A 2 -22.24 -27.90 -29.57
N GLY A 3 -23.14 -27.02 -29.14
CA GLY A 3 -23.08 -25.59 -29.47
C GLY A 3 -21.74 -25.00 -29.01
N ALA A 4 -21.28 -23.97 -29.72
CA ALA A 4 -20.06 -23.27 -29.33
C ALA A 4 -20.26 -22.67 -27.93
N ASP A 5 -19.30 -22.93 -27.04
CA ASP A 5 -19.26 -22.36 -25.70
C ASP A 5 -18.78 -20.91 -25.83
N VAL A 6 -19.69 -20.02 -26.19
CA VAL A 6 -19.40 -18.60 -26.40
C VAL A 6 -19.51 -17.88 -25.07
N THR A 7 -18.45 -17.91 -24.27
CA THR A 7 -18.28 -17.01 -23.12
C THR A 7 -17.73 -15.68 -23.61
N GLN A 8 -18.57 -14.64 -23.62
CA GLN A 8 -18.11 -13.27 -23.79
C GLN A 8 -17.61 -12.78 -22.42
N GLU A 9 -16.31 -12.87 -22.20
CA GLU A 9 -15.70 -12.30 -20.99
C GLU A 9 -15.83 -10.77 -20.97
N GLY A 10 -15.88 -10.20 -19.76
CA GLY A 10 -15.96 -8.74 -19.59
C GLY A 10 -14.74 -8.07 -20.23
N LEU A 11 -14.98 -7.10 -21.12
CA LEU A 11 -13.91 -6.41 -21.87
C LEU A 11 -12.90 -5.68 -20.98
N PHE A 12 -13.31 -5.29 -19.77
CA PHE A 12 -12.48 -4.59 -18.80
C PHE A 12 -12.79 -5.08 -17.39
N MET A 13 -11.73 -5.29 -16.60
CA MET A 13 -11.83 -5.56 -15.17
C MET A 13 -11.08 -4.44 -14.43
N VAL A 14 -11.79 -3.74 -13.54
CA VAL A 14 -11.15 -2.76 -12.64
C VAL A 14 -10.96 -3.44 -11.29
N ARG A 15 -9.71 -3.56 -10.86
CA ARG A 15 -9.33 -4.03 -9.53
C ARG A 15 -8.47 -2.99 -8.85
N LYS A 16 -8.69 -2.82 -7.55
CA LYS A 16 -7.81 -2.07 -6.65
C LYS A 16 -6.86 -3.05 -5.96
N THR A 17 -5.70 -2.58 -5.52
CA THR A 17 -4.76 -3.39 -4.73
C THR A 17 -5.44 -4.02 -3.50
N SER A 18 -6.37 -3.29 -2.88
CA SER A 18 -7.19 -3.78 -1.76
C SER A 18 -8.03 -5.01 -2.08
N ASP A 19 -8.39 -5.23 -3.35
CA ASP A 19 -9.24 -6.35 -3.75
C ASP A 19 -8.49 -7.69 -3.72
N TYR A 20 -7.15 -7.64 -3.68
CA TYR A 20 -6.28 -8.82 -3.58
C TYR A 20 -5.96 -9.19 -2.12
N VAL A 21 -6.34 -8.35 -1.16
CA VAL A 21 -6.08 -8.59 0.28
C VAL A 21 -7.30 -9.26 0.91
N PRO A 22 -7.16 -10.43 1.56
CA PRO A 22 -8.27 -11.06 2.27
C PRO A 22 -8.90 -10.13 3.32
N ALA A 23 -10.22 -10.14 3.43
CA ALA A 23 -10.95 -9.25 4.35
C ALA A 23 -10.54 -9.43 5.82
N GLU A 24 -10.10 -10.62 6.21
CA GLU A 24 -9.65 -10.95 7.57
C GLU A 24 -8.14 -10.74 7.75
N HIS A 25 -7.44 -10.16 6.77
CA HIS A 25 -6.01 -9.97 6.85
C HIS A 25 -5.64 -8.93 7.92
N PRO A 26 -4.74 -9.25 8.88
CA PRO A 26 -4.44 -8.37 10.02
C PRO A 26 -3.87 -7.00 9.62
N LEU A 27 -3.21 -6.90 8.46
CA LEU A 27 -2.73 -5.60 7.96
C LEU A 27 -3.85 -4.59 7.73
N LEU A 28 -5.09 -5.02 7.44
CA LEU A 28 -6.20 -4.07 7.28
C LEU A 28 -6.49 -3.34 8.60
N ALA A 29 -6.53 -4.06 9.71
CA ALA A 29 -6.72 -3.47 11.03
C ALA A 29 -5.53 -2.56 11.41
N ILE A 30 -4.30 -3.03 11.17
CA ILE A 30 -3.08 -2.23 11.43
C ILE A 30 -3.07 -0.96 10.58
N ARG A 31 -3.50 -1.02 9.31
CA ARG A 31 -3.58 0.12 8.42
C ARG A 31 -4.50 1.20 8.96
N GLU A 32 -5.67 0.83 9.50
CA GLU A 32 -6.59 1.82 10.08
C GLU A 32 -6.00 2.49 11.33
N ILE A 33 -5.35 1.72 12.21
CA ILE A 33 -4.64 2.28 13.38
C ILE A 33 -3.54 3.24 12.93
N LEU A 34 -2.74 2.83 11.94
CA LEU A 34 -1.67 3.64 11.40
C LEU A 34 -2.19 4.91 10.72
N ASN A 35 -3.30 4.83 9.99
CA ASN A 35 -3.91 5.99 9.35
C ASN A 35 -4.32 7.05 10.36
N VAL A 36 -4.87 6.64 11.51
CA VAL A 36 -5.20 7.57 12.60
C VAL A 36 -3.93 8.20 13.16
N ALA A 37 -2.93 7.39 13.51
CA ALA A 37 -1.67 7.88 14.06
C ALA A 37 -0.94 8.85 13.11
N LEU A 38 -0.91 8.57 11.81
CA LEU A 38 -0.30 9.45 10.81
C LEU A 38 -1.05 10.78 10.69
N ARG A 39 -2.39 10.77 10.76
CA ARG A 39 -3.20 12.00 10.73
C ARG A 39 -2.93 12.88 11.95
N ASP A 40 -2.77 12.27 13.12
CA ASP A 40 -2.43 13.01 14.34
C ASP A 40 -1.05 13.70 14.24
N MET A 41 -0.18 13.20 13.33
CA MET A 41 1.13 13.77 13.02
C MET A 41 1.12 14.78 11.86
N ASP A 42 -0.03 15.09 11.24
CA ASP A 42 -0.09 15.94 10.04
C ASP A 42 0.63 17.29 10.24
N ARG A 43 0.44 17.95 11.39
CA ARG A 43 1.12 19.22 11.69
C ARG A 43 2.63 19.10 11.71
N LEU A 44 3.15 17.96 12.18
CA LEU A 44 4.58 17.69 12.20
C LEU A 44 5.09 17.46 10.77
N PHE A 45 4.36 16.67 9.96
CA PHE A 45 4.73 16.45 8.56
C PHE A 45 4.70 17.74 7.74
N GLU A 46 3.73 18.61 7.97
CA GLU A 46 3.68 19.93 7.33
C GLU A 46 4.92 20.77 7.64
N SER A 47 5.45 20.71 8.86
CA SER A 47 6.71 21.40 9.20
C SER A 47 7.95 20.82 8.50
N MET A 48 7.87 19.57 8.01
CA MET A 48 8.95 18.92 7.27
C MET A 48 8.89 19.19 5.77
N TYR A 49 7.76 19.70 5.26
CA TYR A 49 7.64 20.07 3.86
C TYR A 49 8.27 21.45 3.60
N GLU A 50 9.06 21.55 2.54
CA GLU A 50 9.55 22.85 2.09
C GLU A 50 8.39 23.68 1.50
N GLU A 51 8.43 25.00 1.71
CA GLU A 51 7.44 25.93 1.16
C GLU A 51 7.33 25.87 -0.37
N ARG A 52 8.40 25.42 -1.05
CA ARG A 52 8.46 25.26 -2.52
C ARG A 52 7.93 23.91 -3.03
N GLY A 53 7.51 23.01 -2.16
CA GLY A 53 6.98 21.68 -2.50
C GLY A 53 7.92 20.53 -2.10
N ARG A 54 7.60 19.30 -2.55
CA ARG A 54 8.31 18.08 -2.16
C ARG A 54 9.47 17.75 -3.10
N TYR A 55 10.71 18.00 -2.66
CA TYR A 55 11.91 17.44 -3.28
C TYR A 55 12.22 16.00 -2.81
N SER A 56 11.47 15.48 -1.84
CA SER A 56 11.72 14.20 -1.16
C SER A 56 10.45 13.35 -1.03
N VAL A 57 10.62 12.09 -0.61
CA VAL A 57 9.51 11.17 -0.34
C VAL A 57 8.74 11.63 0.90
N PRO A 58 7.40 11.67 0.88
CA PRO A 58 6.56 11.80 2.08
C PRO A 58 7.06 11.06 3.34
N PRO A 59 7.28 11.73 4.48
CA PRO A 59 7.43 11.07 5.78
C PRO A 59 6.33 10.05 6.07
N GLU A 60 5.06 10.32 5.73
CA GLU A 60 3.96 9.38 5.95
C GLU A 60 4.10 8.07 5.14
N TRP A 61 4.71 8.12 3.95
CA TRP A 61 4.95 6.93 3.13
C TRP A 61 6.18 6.15 3.61
N LEU A 62 7.22 6.88 4.02
CA LEU A 62 8.41 6.27 4.63
C LEU A 62 8.02 5.49 5.89
N LEU A 63 7.21 6.08 6.78
CA LEU A 63 6.75 5.40 8.00
C LEU A 63 5.92 4.15 7.71
N ARG A 64 5.05 4.18 6.69
CA ARG A 64 4.31 2.98 6.25
C ARG A 64 5.26 1.87 5.81
N GLY A 65 6.25 2.20 4.99
CA GLY A 65 7.27 1.25 4.55
C GLY A 65 8.05 0.65 5.73
N LEU A 66 8.48 1.48 6.68
CA LEU A 66 9.22 1.04 7.87
C LEU A 66 8.41 0.10 8.77
N ILE A 67 7.10 0.35 8.91
CA ILE A 67 6.22 -0.53 9.67
C ILE A 67 6.08 -1.88 8.97
N LEU A 68 5.90 -1.89 7.65
CA LEU A 68 5.88 -3.14 6.88
C LEU A 68 7.21 -3.89 7.02
N GLN A 69 8.33 -3.16 6.97
CA GLN A 69 9.66 -3.73 7.17
C GLN A 69 9.79 -4.41 8.53
N ALA A 70 9.30 -3.77 9.60
CA ALA A 70 9.31 -4.32 10.96
C ALA A 70 8.37 -5.53 11.10
N LEU A 71 7.14 -5.44 10.58
CA LEU A 71 6.13 -6.51 10.70
C LEU A 71 6.55 -7.79 9.98
N TYR A 72 7.19 -7.66 8.82
CA TYR A 72 7.61 -8.80 8.00
C TYR A 72 9.08 -9.19 8.20
N GLY A 73 9.79 -8.54 9.12
CA GLY A 73 11.22 -8.79 9.36
C GLY A 73 12.07 -8.60 8.10
N ILE A 74 11.69 -7.64 7.24
CA ILE A 74 12.43 -7.35 6.01
C ILE A 74 13.78 -6.73 6.40
N ARG A 75 14.86 -7.36 5.92
CA ARG A 75 16.21 -7.12 6.46
C ARG A 75 16.91 -5.89 5.89
N SER A 76 16.37 -5.26 4.85
CA SER A 76 16.97 -4.07 4.25
C SER A 76 15.94 -3.21 3.54
N GLU A 77 16.24 -1.92 3.45
CA GLU A 77 15.44 -0.95 2.70
C GLU A 77 15.36 -1.29 1.21
N ARG A 78 16.47 -1.78 0.63
CA ARG A 78 16.46 -2.24 -0.77
C ARG A 78 15.50 -3.40 -0.99
N LEU A 79 15.47 -4.37 -0.07
CA LEU A 79 14.54 -5.49 -0.15
C LEU A 79 13.08 -5.03 0.07
N LEU A 80 12.86 -4.04 0.94
CA LEU A 80 11.54 -3.41 1.09
C LEU A 80 11.08 -2.78 -0.23
N CYS A 81 11.92 -1.97 -0.88
CA CYS A 81 11.61 -1.36 -2.16
C CYS A 81 11.30 -2.41 -3.24
N GLU A 82 12.06 -3.51 -3.27
CA GLU A 82 11.77 -4.64 -4.15
C GLU A 82 10.39 -5.24 -3.84
N GLN A 83 10.11 -5.57 -2.58
CA GLN A 83 8.83 -6.15 -2.14
C GLN A 83 7.63 -5.26 -2.46
N LEU A 84 7.75 -3.94 -2.27
CA LEU A 84 6.71 -2.97 -2.66
C LEU A 84 6.44 -2.96 -4.18
N GLY A 85 7.42 -3.36 -5.00
CA GLY A 85 7.29 -3.41 -6.45
C GLY A 85 6.46 -4.57 -6.99
N TYR A 86 6.28 -5.66 -6.22
CA TYR A 86 5.58 -6.87 -6.71
C TYR A 86 4.58 -7.49 -5.73
N ASN A 87 4.60 -7.13 -4.45
CA ASN A 87 3.71 -7.71 -3.47
C ASN A 87 2.43 -6.88 -3.32
N MET A 88 1.31 -7.43 -3.81
CA MET A 88 -0.01 -6.80 -3.76
C MET A 88 -0.63 -6.74 -2.34
N LEU A 89 0.05 -7.29 -1.31
CA LEU A 89 -0.35 -7.11 0.09
C LEU A 89 -0.04 -5.72 0.65
N PHE A 90 0.78 -4.92 -0.05
CA PHE A 90 1.27 -3.61 0.42
C PHE A 90 0.65 -2.44 -0.33
#